data_AF-A0A7X5N367-F1
#
_entry.id   AF-A0A7X5N367-F1
#
_cell.length_a   1.000
_cell.length_b   1.000
_cell.length_c   1.000
_cell.angle_alpha   90.00
_cell.angle_beta   90.00
_cell.angle_gamma   90.00
#
_symmetry.space_group_name_H-M   'P 1'
#
loop_
_entity.id
_entity.type
_entity.pdbx_description
1 polymer ?
#
loop_
_entity_poly.entity_id
_entity_poly.type
_entity_poly.pdbx_seq_one_letter_code
_entity_poly.pdbx_strand_id
1 'polypeptide(L)'
;LAIAGDDARALAVGVATAEGVEFARELGNLPPNYCTPAYLAETAAAFAGKFPGAEAEILDETQMESLGMGSLLSVARGSANRPRLIVLKWNGGGDARPYVLVGKG
;
A
#
# COMPACT_ATOMS: atom_id res chain seq x y z
N LEU A 1 -11.28 26.64 -4.53
CA LEU A 1 -12.48 25.84 -4.86
C LEU A 1 -13.59 26.26 -3.90
N ALA A 2 -14.76 26.67 -4.40
CA ALA A 2 -15.94 26.82 -3.56
C ALA A 2 -16.70 25.48 -3.60
N ILE A 3 -16.75 24.78 -2.47
CA ILE A 3 -17.56 23.57 -2.31
C ILE A 3 -18.95 24.05 -1.89
N ALA A 4 -19.98 23.75 -2.68
CA ALA A 4 -21.38 24.06 -2.38
C ALA A 4 -22.11 22.75 -2.01
N GLY A 5 -22.81 22.76 -0.88
CA GLY A 5 -23.50 21.60 -0.31
C GLY A 5 -23.29 21.51 1.20
N ASP A 6 -24.28 21.02 1.93
CA ASP A 6 -24.29 20.85 3.39
C ASP A 6 -24.15 19.38 3.82
N ASP A 7 -24.05 18.45 2.87
CA ASP A 7 -23.83 17.03 3.15
C ASP A 7 -22.40 16.78 3.66
N ALA A 8 -22.28 16.81 4.99
CA ALA A 8 -21.03 16.53 5.69
C ALA A 8 -20.46 15.14 5.39
N ARG A 9 -21.31 14.14 5.05
CA ARG A 9 -20.83 12.80 4.72
C ARG A 9 -20.19 12.77 3.34
N ALA A 10 -20.81 13.43 2.36
CA ALA A 10 -20.22 13.58 1.03
C ALA A 10 -18.86 14.28 1.10
N LEU A 11 -18.75 15.35 1.90
CA LEU A 11 -17.48 16.04 2.12
C LEU A 11 -16.42 15.13 2.75
N ALA A 12 -16.78 14.37 3.80
CA ALA A 12 -15.85 13.44 4.44
C ALA A 12 -15.31 12.37 3.49
N VAL A 13 -16.17 11.82 2.62
CA VAL A 13 -15.75 10.85 1.59
C VAL A 13 -14.84 11.51 0.56
N GLY A 14 -15.16 12.74 0.14
CA GLY A 14 -14.33 13.52 -0.77
C GLY A 14 -12.92 13.77 -0.22
N VAL A 15 -12.82 14.16 1.06
CA VAL A 15 -11.54 14.37 1.75
C VAL A 15 -10.74 13.06 1.81
N ALA A 16 -11.34 11.97 2.29
CA ALA A 16 -10.65 10.67 2.36
C ALA A 16 -10.16 10.18 0.99
N THR A 17 -10.95 10.42 -0.07
CA THR A 17 -10.56 10.08 -1.44
C THR A 17 -9.40 10.94 -1.92
N ALA A 18 -9.44 12.25 -1.65
CA ALA A 18 -8.37 13.18 -2.02
C ALA A 18 -7.06 12.84 -1.31
N GLU A 19 -7.10 12.48 -0.02
CA GLU A 19 -5.94 11.99 0.74
C GLU A 19 -5.33 10.73 0.09
N GLY A 20 -6.17 9.77 -0.33
CA GLY A 20 -5.70 8.58 -1.05
C GLY A 20 -5.06 8.91 -2.40
N VAL A 21 -5.63 9.86 -3.15
CA VAL A 21 -5.07 10.33 -4.43
C VAL A 21 -3.72 11.03 -4.23
N GLU A 22 -3.63 11.91 -3.23
CA GLU A 22 -2.39 12.61 -2.88
C GLU A 22 -1.31 11.61 -2.46
N PHE A 23 -1.63 10.67 -1.58
CA PHE A 23 -0.70 9.63 -1.14
C PHE A 23 -0.15 8.80 -2.31
N ALA A 24 -1.02 8.39 -3.24
CA ALA A 24 -0.60 7.66 -4.44
C ALA A 24 0.28 8.51 -5.37
N ARG A 25 -0.04 9.80 -5.52
CA ARG A 25 0.75 10.74 -6.34
C ARG A 25 2.13 10.97 -5.75
N GLU A 26 2.24 11.19 -4.44
CA GLU A 26 3.54 11.40 -3.78
C GLU A 26 4.46 10.19 -4.00
N LEU A 27 3.97 8.97 -3.76
CA LEU A 27 4.74 7.76 -3.99
C LEU A 27 5.18 7.58 -5.44
N GLY A 28 4.31 7.93 -6.40
CA GLY A 28 4.61 7.87 -7.83
C GLY A 28 5.56 8.97 -8.31
N ASN A 29 5.54 10.14 -7.66
CA ASN A 29 6.38 11.29 -8.00
C ASN A 29 7.79 11.19 -7.38
N LEU A 30 7.93 10.46 -6.27
CA LEU A 30 9.23 10.27 -5.64
C LEU A 30 10.22 9.60 -6.60
N PRO A 31 11.46 10.11 -6.71
CA PRO A 31 12.46 9.50 -7.58
C PRO A 31 12.86 8.10 -7.07
N PRO A 32 13.25 7.18 -7.96
CA PRO A 32 13.39 5.75 -7.64
C PRO A 32 14.54 5.42 -6.69
N ASN A 33 15.49 6.35 -6.49
CA ASN A 33 16.54 6.22 -5.48
C ASN A 33 16.04 6.51 -4.05
N TYR A 34 14.86 7.14 -3.90
CA TYR A 34 14.17 7.32 -2.63
C TYR A 34 13.05 6.29 -2.47
N CYS A 35 12.16 6.20 -3.47
CA CYS A 35 11.03 5.26 -3.45
C CYS A 35 11.48 3.84 -3.83
N THR A 36 12.31 3.25 -2.98
CA THR A 36 12.76 1.85 -3.11
C THR A 36 11.67 0.88 -2.61
N PRO A 37 11.75 -0.43 -2.91
CA PRO A 37 10.82 -1.41 -2.36
C PRO A 37 10.79 -1.42 -0.82
N ALA A 38 11.92 -1.17 -0.17
CA ALA A 38 12.00 -1.05 1.29
C ALA A 38 11.26 0.20 1.79
N TYR A 39 11.51 1.35 1.18
CA TYR A 39 10.81 2.60 1.52
C TYR A 39 9.28 2.47 1.35
N LEU A 40 8.84 1.86 0.25
CA LEU A 40 7.41 1.66 0.00
C LEU A 40 6.78 0.75 1.06
N ALA A 41 7.47 -0.33 1.46
CA ALA A 41 7.03 -1.23 2.52
C ALA A 41 6.96 -0.54 3.89
N GLU A 42 7.97 0.25 4.24
CA GLU A 42 8.00 1.04 5.49
C GLU A 42 6.86 2.06 5.51
N THR A 43 6.65 2.76 4.39
CA THR A 43 5.58 3.75 4.26
C THR A 43 4.20 3.12 4.39
N ALA A 44 3.99 1.95 3.77
CA ALA A 44 2.76 1.18 3.89
C ALA A 44 2.50 0.69 5.32
N ALA A 45 3.52 0.15 6.00
CA ALA A 45 3.42 -0.30 7.38
C ALA A 45 3.13 0.87 8.34
N ALA A 46 3.82 2.00 8.16
CA ALA A 46 3.60 3.21 8.94
C ALA A 46 2.19 3.79 8.73
N PHE A 47 1.65 3.71 7.51
CA PHE A 47 0.28 4.13 7.23
C PHE A 47 -0.74 3.23 7.95
N ALA A 48 -0.63 1.91 7.81
CA ALA A 48 -1.54 0.98 8.46
C ALA A 48 -1.52 1.09 9.99
N GLY A 49 -0.34 1.26 10.59
CA GLY A 49 -0.17 1.39 12.05
C GLY A 49 -0.86 2.60 12.67
N LYS A 50 -1.32 3.58 11.88
CA LYS A 50 -2.07 4.75 12.36
C LYS A 50 -3.55 4.45 12.63
N PHE A 51 -4.09 3.36 12.08
CA PHE A 51 -5.53 3.12 12.06
C PHE A 51 -5.90 1.80 12.76
N PRO A 52 -6.72 1.84 13.82
CA PRO A 52 -7.31 0.63 14.38
C PRO A 52 -8.11 -0.12 13.31
N GLY A 53 -7.90 -1.44 13.21
CA GLY A 53 -8.53 -2.29 12.19
C GLY A 53 -7.77 -2.39 10.87
N ALA A 54 -6.65 -1.67 10.72
CA ALA A 54 -5.68 -1.88 9.64
C ALA A 54 -4.48 -2.69 10.13
N GLU A 55 -3.97 -3.58 9.28
CA GLU A 55 -2.78 -4.39 9.54
C GLU A 55 -1.85 -4.37 8.32
N ALA A 56 -0.55 -4.45 8.56
CA ALA A 56 0.46 -4.58 7.53
C ALA A 56 1.33 -5.81 7.80
N GLU A 57 1.54 -6.61 6.76
CA GLU A 57 2.45 -7.74 6.75
C GLU A 57 3.41 -7.56 5.57
N ILE A 58 4.71 -7.56 5.86
CA ILE A 58 5.76 -7.33 4.87
C ILE A 58 6.58 -8.60 4.74
N LEU A 59 6.66 -9.14 3.53
CA LEU A 59 7.50 -10.28 3.23
C LEU A 59 8.80 -9.82 2.58
N ASP A 60 9.91 -10.33 3.10
CA ASP A 60 11.22 -10.21 2.49
C ASP A 60 11.47 -11.28 1.43
N GLU A 61 12.65 -11.21 0.82
CA GLU A 61 13.09 -12.16 -0.19
C GLU A 61 13.09 -13.61 0.30
N THR A 62 13.59 -13.87 1.51
CA THR A 62 13.71 -15.22 2.06
C THR A 62 12.33 -15.84 2.26
N GLN A 63 11.38 -15.04 2.77
CA GLN A 63 9.99 -15.44 2.93
C GLN A 63 9.35 -15.73 1.56
N MET A 64 9.55 -14.87 0.57
CA MET A 64 9.06 -15.09 -0.80
C MET A 64 9.69 -16.32 -1.47
N GLU A 65 10.97 -16.60 -1.20
CA GLU A 65 11.66 -17.81 -1.67
C GLU A 65 11.04 -19.07 -1.07
N SER A 66 10.78 -19.08 0.24
CA SER A 66 10.13 -20.20 0.92
C SER A 66 8.72 -20.49 0.39
N LEU A 67 8.02 -19.45 -0.11
CA LEU A 67 6.71 -19.56 -0.72
C LEU A 67 6.75 -19.94 -2.20
N GLY A 68 7.95 -20.10 -2.79
CA GLY A 68 8.11 -20.50 -4.18
C GLY A 68 7.77 -19.42 -5.20
N MET A 69 7.91 -18.13 -4.84
CA MET A 69 7.58 -16.99 -5.71
C MET A 69 8.63 -16.72 -6.81
N GLY A 70 9.09 -17.78 -7.48
CA GLY A 70 10.24 -17.74 -8.40
C GLY A 70 10.10 -16.75 -9.55
N SER A 71 8.88 -16.52 -10.07
CA SER A 71 8.67 -15.53 -11.14
C SER A 71 8.95 -14.10 -10.67
N LEU A 72 8.47 -13.73 -9.47
CA LEU A 72 8.67 -12.40 -8.91
C LEU A 72 10.14 -12.19 -8.54
N LEU A 73 10.74 -13.19 -7.90
CA LEU A 73 12.15 -13.16 -7.49
C LEU A 73 13.11 -13.08 -8.69
N SER A 74 12.78 -13.73 -9.80
CA SER A 74 13.58 -13.66 -11.03
C SER A 74 13.69 -12.23 -11.57
N VAL A 75 12.62 -11.43 -11.45
CA VAL A 75 12.62 -10.00 -11.86
C VAL A 75 13.50 -9.18 -10.92
N ALA A 76 13.39 -9.41 -9.61
CA ALA A 76 14.09 -8.63 -8.59
C ALA A 76 15.58 -8.98 -8.44
N ARG A 77 16.01 -10.15 -8.92
CA ARG A 77 17.34 -10.72 -8.69
C ARG A 77 18.50 -9.78 -9.08
N GLY A 78 18.34 -9.00 -10.15
CA GLY A 78 19.37 -8.10 -10.64
C GLY A 78 19.52 -6.77 -9.86
N SER A 79 18.61 -6.48 -8.93
CA SER A 79 18.59 -5.21 -8.20
C SER A 79 19.35 -5.30 -6.88
N ALA A 80 20.12 -4.25 -6.56
CA ALA A 80 20.67 -4.05 -5.22
C ALA A 80 19.57 -3.69 -4.20
N ASN A 81 18.51 -3.01 -4.66
CA ASN A 81 17.31 -2.77 -3.86
C ASN A 81 16.48 -4.06 -3.80
N ARG A 82 16.57 -4.78 -2.69
CA ARG A 82 15.92 -6.08 -2.49
C ARG A 82 14.39 -5.97 -2.51
N PRO A 83 13.67 -6.98 -3.04
CA PRO A 83 12.22 -6.92 -3.19
C PRO A 83 11.49 -6.98 -1.85
N ARG A 84 10.24 -6.50 -1.84
CA ARG A 84 9.27 -6.64 -0.76
C ARG A 84 7.92 -7.01 -1.34
N LEU A 85 7.18 -7.87 -0.66
CA LEU A 85 5.74 -8.04 -0.90
C LEU A 85 4.99 -7.42 0.28
N ILE A 86 4.07 -6.51 -0.04
CA ILE A 86 3.31 -5.75 0.94
C ILE A 86 1.89 -6.30 0.96
N VAL A 87 1.42 -6.71 2.13
CA VAL A 87 0.03 -7.12 2.35
C VAL A 87 -0.58 -6.17 3.37
N LEU A 88 -1.53 -5.33 2.92
CA LEU A 88 -2.33 -4.48 3.78
C LEU A 88 -3.73 -5.08 3.94
N LYS A 89 -4.20 -5.20 5.19
CA LYS A 89 -5.52 -5.75 5.52
C LYS A 89 -6.33 -4.67 6.24
N TRP A 90 -7.60 -4.51 5.85
CA TRP A 90 -8.57 -3.66 6.55
C TRP A 90 -9.77 -4.50 6.96
N ASN A 91 -9.97 -4.68 8.26
CA ASN A 91 -11.07 -5.49 8.79
C ASN A 91 -12.29 -4.63 9.18
N GLY A 92 -12.95 -4.05 8.18
CA GLY A 92 -14.24 -3.38 8.35
C GLY A 92 -15.46 -4.25 8.05
N GLY A 93 -15.26 -5.47 7.55
CA GLY A 93 -16.30 -6.35 7.01
C GLY A 93 -16.64 -7.58 7.86
N GLY A 94 -15.95 -7.80 8.98
CA GLY A 94 -16.12 -9.01 9.79
C GLY A 94 -15.77 -10.27 8.99
N ASP A 95 -16.67 -11.26 9.00
CA ASP A 95 -16.47 -12.56 8.34
C ASP A 95 -16.76 -12.54 6.82
N ALA A 96 -17.05 -11.37 6.24
CA ALA A 96 -17.26 -11.25 4.82
C ALA A 96 -15.98 -11.62 4.03
N ARG A 97 -16.15 -12.27 2.88
CA ARG A 97 -15.01 -12.52 1.97
C ARG A 97 -14.40 -11.18 1.54
N PRO A 98 -13.07 -11.03 1.60
CA PRO A 98 -12.43 -9.75 1.33
C PRO A 98 -12.44 -9.42 -0.16
N TYR A 99 -12.48 -8.12 -0.47
CA TYR A 99 -12.05 -7.62 -1.76
C TYR A 99 -10.52 -7.55 -1.77
N VAL A 100 -9.88 -8.10 -2.81
CA VAL A 100 -8.42 -8.11 -2.94
C VAL A 100 -8.00 -7.25 -4.12
N LEU A 101 -7.15 -6.27 -3.85
CA LEU A 101 -6.53 -5.42 -4.86
C LEU A 101 -5.05 -5.80 -4.98
N VAL A 102 -4.59 -6.07 -6.19
CA VAL A 102 -3.18 -6.40 -6.46
C VAL A 102 -2.57 -5.30 -7.32
N GLY A 103 -1.65 -4.53 -6.72
CA GLY A 103 -0.91 -3.48 -7.40
C GLY A 103 0.46 -3.97 -7.84
N LYS A 104 0.88 -3.57 -9.04
CA LYS A 104 2.28 -3.71 -9.47
C LYS A 104 3.11 -2.62 -8.78
N GLY A 105 4.17 -3.03 -8.09
CA GLY A 105 5.24 -2.17 -7.56
C GLY A 105 6.49 -2.27 -8.40
#